data_AF-A0A6J6AY83-F1
#
_entry.id   AF-A0A6J6AY83-F1
#
_cell.length_a   1.000
_cell.length_b   1.000
_cell.length_c   1.000
_cell.angle_alpha   90.00
_cell.angle_beta   90.00
_cell.angle_gamma   90.00
#
_symmetry.space_group_name_H-M   'P 1'
#
loop_
_entity.id
_entity.type
_entity.pdbx_description
1 polymer ?
#
loop_
_entity_poly.entity_id
_entity_poly.type
_entity_poly.pdbx_seq_one_letter_code
_entity_poly.pdbx_strand_id
1 'polypeptide(L)'
;MSYFEECLQLGEWLSDSDRRALYKYLLESNSEAYRVNSSFLLDNSQLTKTIANGEIFYLLNNRRVSYMAREIGSVELTSEMRNLKLTGIRFLDIKRLKKFFAQSEVDVIQNFPLPGSNSQTQAGFGIDAYPYYTLAYYANGKNYFVGLIKKIKTNDKELLTKLRTF
;
A
#
# COMPACT_ATOMS: atom_id res chain seq x y z
N MET A 1 11.85 -6.56 -19.04
CA MET A 1 11.59 -6.22 -17.63
C MET A 1 10.46 -5.22 -17.68
N SER A 2 9.33 -5.54 -17.06
CA SER A 2 8.16 -4.68 -17.04
C SER A 2 8.41 -3.49 -16.11
N TYR A 3 7.69 -2.39 -16.33
CA TYR A 3 7.80 -1.23 -15.43
C TYR A 3 7.38 -1.56 -13.99
N PHE A 4 6.50 -2.55 -13.79
CA PHE A 4 6.17 -3.04 -12.46
C PHE A 4 7.37 -3.69 -11.76
N GLU A 5 8.14 -4.53 -12.47
CA GLU A 5 9.37 -5.15 -11.93
C GLU A 5 10.42 -4.08 -11.58
N GLU A 6 10.54 -3.03 -12.39
CA GLU A 6 11.37 -1.86 -12.07
C GLU A 6 10.89 -1.19 -10.76
N CYS A 7 9.59 -0.96 -10.60
CA CYS A 7 9.05 -0.37 -9.37
C CYS A 7 9.39 -1.19 -8.12
N LEU A 8 9.45 -2.52 -8.22
CA LEU A 8 9.84 -3.38 -7.09
C LEU A 8 11.29 -3.20 -6.66
N GLN A 9 12.17 -2.67 -7.51
CA GLN A 9 13.59 -2.45 -7.23
C GLN A 9 13.92 -1.02 -6.83
N LEU A 10 13.04 -0.06 -7.12
CA LEU A 10 13.31 1.36 -6.92
C LEU A 10 13.30 1.79 -5.45
N GLY A 11 12.47 1.19 -4.60
CA GLY A 11 12.45 1.53 -3.16
C GLY A 11 12.15 3.01 -2.92
N GLU A 12 13.03 3.68 -2.16
CA GLU A 12 12.92 5.11 -1.83
C GLU A 12 12.95 6.04 -3.06
N TRP A 13 13.46 5.54 -4.19
CA TRP A 13 13.60 6.28 -5.44
C TRP A 13 12.29 6.37 -6.24
N LEU A 14 11.22 5.68 -5.81
CA LEU A 14 9.89 5.86 -6.37
C LEU A 14 9.40 7.29 -6.12
N SER A 15 9.03 8.01 -7.18
CA SER A 15 8.39 9.31 -7.01
C SER A 15 7.00 9.18 -6.38
N ASP A 16 6.46 10.26 -5.81
CA ASP A 16 5.08 10.27 -5.29
C ASP A 16 4.05 9.87 -6.36
N SER A 17 4.27 10.27 -7.62
CA SER A 17 3.43 9.83 -8.74
C SER A 17 3.54 8.34 -9.01
N ASP A 18 4.74 7.76 -8.94
CA ASP A 18 4.96 6.33 -9.16
C ASP A 18 4.29 5.52 -8.07
N ARG A 19 4.49 5.90 -6.80
CA ARG A 19 3.85 5.23 -5.64
C ARG A 19 2.32 5.30 -5.72
N ARG A 20 1.76 6.45 -6.10
CA ARG A 20 0.30 6.60 -6.29
C ARG A 20 -0.22 5.77 -7.46
N ALA A 21 0.50 5.73 -8.58
CA ALA A 21 0.13 4.90 -9.73
C ALA A 21 0.23 3.41 -9.39
N LEU A 22 1.28 3.01 -8.68
CA LEU A 22 1.50 1.66 -8.18
C LEU A 22 0.37 1.22 -7.25
N TYR A 23 -0.05 2.09 -6.32
CA TYR A 23 -1.21 1.84 -5.46
C TYR A 23 -2.48 1.56 -6.28
N LYS A 24 -2.75 2.37 -7.32
CA LYS A 24 -3.92 2.20 -8.19
C LYS A 24 -3.83 0.88 -8.98
N TYR A 25 -2.65 0.57 -9.51
CA TYR A 25 -2.38 -0.67 -10.23
C TYR A 25 -2.58 -1.89 -9.32
N LEU A 26 -1.95 -1.93 -8.15
CA LEU A 26 -2.09 -3.04 -7.19
C LEU A 26 -3.55 -3.25 -6.76
N LEU A 27 -4.29 -2.17 -6.51
CA LEU A 27 -5.71 -2.24 -6.17
C LEU A 27 -6.56 -2.89 -7.27
N GLU A 28 -6.20 -2.67 -8.53
CA GLU A 28 -6.88 -3.23 -9.71
C GLU A 28 -6.44 -4.67 -9.96
N SER A 29 -5.14 -4.92 -10.09
CA SER A 29 -4.57 -6.21 -10.47
C SER A 29 -4.77 -7.29 -9.40
N ASN A 30 -4.68 -6.92 -8.12
CA ASN A 30 -4.85 -7.84 -6.99
C ASN A 30 -6.26 -7.79 -6.38
N SER A 31 -7.23 -7.21 -7.09
CA SER A 31 -8.59 -6.97 -6.59
C SER A 31 -9.27 -8.21 -5.99
N GLU A 32 -9.13 -9.38 -6.64
CA GLU A 32 -9.73 -10.62 -6.17
C GLU A 32 -8.92 -11.27 -5.05
N ALA A 33 -7.58 -11.30 -5.17
CA ALA A 33 -6.70 -11.76 -4.10
C ALA A 33 -6.94 -10.95 -2.81
N TYR A 34 -7.10 -9.63 -2.89
CA TYR A 34 -7.44 -8.80 -1.75
C TYR A 34 -8.83 -9.09 -1.18
N ARG A 35 -9.81 -9.50 -2.00
CA ARG A 35 -11.13 -9.91 -1.51
C ARG A 35 -11.03 -11.17 -0.65
N VAL A 36 -10.28 -12.16 -1.12
CA VAL A 36 -10.01 -13.42 -0.40
C VAL A 36 -9.25 -13.12 0.90
N ASN A 37 -8.15 -12.36 0.82
CA ASN A 37 -7.36 -11.93 1.97
C ASN A 37 -8.18 -11.15 3.00
N SER A 38 -9.10 -10.29 2.54
CA SER A 38 -9.98 -9.52 3.43
C SER A 38 -10.90 -10.45 4.21
N SER A 39 -11.50 -11.44 3.53
CA SER A 39 -12.36 -12.43 4.17
C SER A 39 -11.56 -13.24 5.18
N PHE A 40 -10.38 -13.72 4.79
CA PHE A 40 -9.49 -14.47 5.66
C PHE A 40 -9.10 -13.68 6.92
N LEU A 41 -8.71 -12.41 6.78
CA LEU A 41 -8.34 -11.56 7.92
C LEU A 41 -9.53 -11.30 8.85
N LEU A 42 -10.74 -11.11 8.31
CA LEU A 42 -11.95 -10.92 9.11
C LEU A 42 -12.32 -12.18 9.90
N ASP A 43 -12.05 -13.37 9.34
CA ASP A 43 -12.42 -14.65 9.94
C ASP A 43 -11.35 -15.17 10.91
N ASN A 44 -10.07 -14.89 10.65
CA ASN A 44 -8.93 -15.42 11.44
C ASN A 44 -8.24 -14.37 12.31
N SER A 45 -8.62 -13.10 12.18
CA SER A 45 -8.03 -11.94 12.88
C SER A 45 -6.55 -11.66 12.59
N GLN A 46 -5.89 -12.47 11.75
CA GLN A 46 -4.49 -12.27 11.35
C GLN A 46 -4.29 -12.68 9.89
N LEU A 47 -3.33 -12.05 9.22
CA LEU A 47 -2.90 -12.38 7.86
C LEU A 47 -1.44 -11.99 7.70
N THR A 48 -0.63 -12.86 7.08
CA THR A 48 0.74 -12.52 6.68
C THR A 48 0.83 -12.55 5.16
N LYS A 49 1.57 -11.59 4.58
CA LYS A 49 1.83 -11.51 3.14
C LYS A 49 3.28 -11.15 2.88
N THR A 50 3.74 -11.41 1.67
CA THR A 50 5.06 -10.99 1.20
C THR A 50 4.90 -10.16 -0.07
N ILE A 51 5.71 -9.11 -0.22
CA ILE A 51 5.83 -8.30 -1.43
C ILE A 51 7.24 -7.73 -1.51
N ALA A 52 7.87 -7.76 -2.68
CA ALA A 52 9.29 -7.45 -2.83
C ALA A 52 10.14 -8.21 -1.79
N ASN A 53 11.02 -7.54 -1.04
CA ASN A 53 11.81 -8.13 0.05
C ASN A 53 11.15 -7.94 1.42
N GLY A 54 9.86 -7.60 1.49
CA GLY A 54 9.15 -7.34 2.73
C GLY A 54 8.11 -8.39 3.09
N GLU A 55 7.99 -8.68 4.38
CA GLU A 55 6.86 -9.39 4.98
C GLU A 55 5.93 -8.39 5.67
N ILE A 56 4.62 -8.54 5.50
CA ILE A 56 3.57 -7.70 6.08
C ILE A 56 2.69 -8.54 7.00
N PHE A 57 2.58 -8.10 8.24
CA PHE A 57 1.79 -8.75 9.28
C PHE A 57 0.57 -7.89 9.59
N TYR A 58 -0.61 -8.38 9.25
CA TYR A 58 -1.87 -7.73 9.54
C TYR A 58 -2.50 -8.35 10.79
N LEU A 59 -2.97 -7.48 11.69
CA LEU A 59 -3.67 -7.87 12.90
C LEU A 59 -5.01 -7.15 12.98
N LEU A 60 -6.08 -7.88 13.26
CA LEU A 60 -7.40 -7.34 13.55
C LEU A 60 -7.68 -7.51 15.05
N ASN A 61 -7.81 -6.39 15.75
CA ASN A 61 -8.19 -6.36 17.16
C ASN A 61 -9.28 -5.30 17.37
N ASN A 62 -10.40 -5.65 18.01
CA ASN A 62 -11.47 -4.71 18.34
C ASN A 62 -11.96 -3.85 17.15
N ARG A 63 -12.18 -4.49 15.98
CA ARG A 63 -12.55 -3.83 14.72
C ARG A 63 -11.51 -2.82 14.20
N ARG A 64 -10.27 -2.86 14.69
CA ARG A 64 -9.15 -2.09 14.17
C ARG A 64 -8.17 -3.06 13.53
N VAL A 65 -7.85 -2.79 12.27
CA VAL A 65 -6.80 -3.49 11.54
C VAL A 65 -5.56 -2.63 11.61
N SER A 66 -4.43 -3.19 12.03
CA SER A 66 -3.11 -2.58 11.92
C SER A 66 -2.21 -3.45 11.04
N TYR A 67 -1.11 -2.88 10.56
CA TYR A 67 -0.04 -3.67 9.98
C TYR A 67 1.32 -3.27 10.54
N MET A 68 2.19 -4.27 10.61
CA MET A 68 3.63 -4.15 10.84
C MET A 68 4.35 -4.80 9.65
N ALA A 69 5.62 -4.46 9.44
CA ALA A 69 6.42 -5.04 8.37
C ALA A 69 7.84 -5.35 8.84
N ARG A 70 8.53 -6.23 8.11
CA ARG A 70 9.98 -6.44 8.25
C ARG A 70 10.57 -6.84 6.90
N GLU A 71 11.88 -6.68 6.79
CA GLU A 71 12.63 -7.26 5.68
C GLU A 71 12.74 -8.79 5.85
N ILE A 72 12.66 -9.53 4.74
CA ILE A 72 12.82 -10.98 4.73
C ILE A 72 14.20 -11.34 5.30
N GLY A 73 14.22 -12.24 6.28
CA GLY A 73 15.45 -12.66 6.96
C GLY A 73 15.89 -11.73 8.09
N SER A 74 15.24 -10.58 8.27
CA SER A 74 15.43 -9.73 9.44
C SER A 74 14.59 -10.23 10.62
N VAL A 75 15.14 -10.04 11.83
CA VAL A 75 14.41 -10.26 13.10
C VAL A 75 13.61 -9.03 13.50
N GLU A 76 14.03 -7.85 13.07
CA GLU A 76 13.43 -6.58 13.47
C GLU A 76 12.12 -6.31 12.75
N LEU A 77 11.05 -6.19 13.52
CA LEU A 77 9.73 -5.81 13.04
C LEU A 77 9.52 -4.32 13.30
N THR A 78 8.92 -3.61 12.34
CA THR A 78 8.50 -2.23 12.56
C THR A 78 7.45 -2.16 13.68
N SER A 79 7.26 -0.97 14.26
CA SER A 79 6.04 -0.70 15.03
C SER A 79 4.79 -0.75 14.12
N GLU A 80 3.60 -0.55 14.69
CA GLU A 80 2.37 -0.46 13.90
C GLU A 80 2.43 0.77 12.96
N MET A 81 2.50 0.53 11.65
CA MET A 81 2.74 1.57 10.65
C MET A 81 1.47 2.33 10.27
N ARG A 82 0.36 1.61 10.07
CA ARG A 82 -0.95 2.21 9.84
C ARG A 82 -2.02 1.40 10.53
N ASN A 83 -3.14 2.07 10.81
CA ASN A 83 -4.36 1.40 11.26
C ASN A 83 -5.60 1.87 10.48
N LEU A 84 -6.61 1.01 10.51
CA LEU A 84 -7.90 1.19 9.87
C LEU A 84 -8.99 0.68 10.81
N LYS A 85 -9.89 1.58 11.23
CA LYS A 85 -11.13 1.19 11.90
C LYS A 85 -12.13 0.66 10.89
N LEU A 86 -12.66 -0.54 11.15
CA LEU A 86 -13.72 -1.20 10.40
C LEU A 86 -15.10 -0.73 10.90
N THR A 87 -16.11 -0.84 10.02
CA THR A 87 -17.48 -0.47 10.33
C THR A 87 -18.25 -1.61 11.01
N GLY A 88 -17.82 -2.86 10.83
CA GLY A 88 -18.54 -4.07 11.25
C GLY A 88 -19.50 -4.60 10.19
N ILE A 89 -19.58 -3.95 9.02
CA ILE A 89 -20.40 -4.40 7.90
C ILE A 89 -19.47 -5.05 6.88
N ARG A 90 -19.53 -6.39 6.77
CA ARG A 90 -18.56 -7.21 6.02
C ARG A 90 -18.24 -6.69 4.61
N PHE A 91 -19.26 -6.35 3.82
CA PHE A 91 -19.05 -5.82 2.47
C PHE A 91 -18.31 -4.47 2.44
N LEU A 92 -18.61 -3.57 3.38
CA LEU A 92 -17.91 -2.28 3.49
C LEU A 92 -16.48 -2.50 4.00
N ASP A 93 -16.30 -3.40 4.94
CA ASP A 93 -15.00 -3.72 5.53
C ASP A 93 -14.06 -4.35 4.50
N ILE A 94 -14.56 -5.28 3.68
CA ILE A 94 -13.80 -5.83 2.54
C ILE A 94 -13.36 -4.71 1.59
N LYS A 95 -14.24 -3.78 1.24
CA LYS A 95 -13.87 -2.64 0.37
C LYS A 95 -12.79 -1.75 0.99
N ARG A 96 -12.82 -1.54 2.31
CA ARG A 96 -11.81 -0.74 3.04
C ARG A 96 -10.48 -1.49 3.14
N LEU A 97 -10.53 -2.79 3.42
CA LEU A 97 -9.38 -3.68 3.52
C LEU A 97 -8.61 -3.80 2.21
N LYS A 98 -9.30 -3.91 1.06
CA LYS A 98 -8.64 -3.92 -0.26
C LYS A 98 -7.74 -2.70 -0.47
N LYS A 99 -8.22 -1.51 -0.08
CA LYS A 99 -7.46 -0.25 -0.17
C LYS A 99 -6.31 -0.21 0.83
N PHE A 100 -6.54 -0.75 2.03
CA PHE A 100 -5.52 -0.85 3.07
C PHE A 100 -4.36 -1.75 2.63
N PHE A 101 -4.65 -2.93 2.07
CA PHE A 101 -3.63 -3.83 1.54
C PHE A 101 -2.83 -3.24 0.39
N ALA A 102 -3.50 -2.60 -0.57
CA ALA A 102 -2.80 -1.93 -1.67
C ALA A 102 -1.87 -0.82 -1.15
N GLN A 103 -2.29 -0.07 -0.12
CA GLN A 103 -1.45 0.97 0.47
C GLN A 103 -0.25 0.38 1.20
N SER A 104 -0.45 -0.63 2.06
CA SER A 104 0.65 -1.24 2.82
C SER A 104 1.66 -1.94 1.91
N GLU A 105 1.22 -2.53 0.79
CA GLU A 105 2.13 -3.09 -0.20
C GLU A 105 3.00 -2.01 -0.87
N VAL A 106 2.45 -0.82 -1.18
CA VAL A 106 3.27 0.31 -1.68
C VAL A 106 4.24 0.80 -0.61
N ASP A 107 3.78 0.97 0.63
CA ASP A 107 4.63 1.38 1.74
C ASP A 107 5.80 0.37 1.89
N VAL A 108 5.54 -0.92 1.77
CA VAL A 108 6.57 -1.97 1.90
C VAL A 108 7.50 -2.04 0.69
N ILE A 109 7.00 -1.87 -0.54
CA ILE A 109 7.86 -1.81 -1.74
C ILE A 109 8.84 -0.63 -1.64
N GLN A 110 8.40 0.51 -1.11
CA GLN A 110 9.25 1.68 -0.92
C GLN A 110 10.40 1.43 0.07
N ASN A 111 10.19 0.61 1.09
CA ASN A 111 11.14 0.43 2.19
C ASN A 111 11.97 -0.86 2.10
N PHE A 112 11.41 -1.91 1.52
CA PHE A 112 12.05 -3.22 1.34
C PHE A 112 12.01 -3.64 -0.14
N PRO A 113 12.67 -2.88 -1.03
CA PRO A 113 12.71 -3.20 -2.45
C PRO A 113 13.51 -4.48 -2.72
N LEU A 114 13.26 -5.08 -3.87
CA LEU A 114 14.14 -6.09 -4.45
C LEU A 114 15.52 -5.49 -4.76
N PRO A 115 16.59 -6.30 -4.85
CA PRO A 115 17.90 -5.82 -5.26
C PRO A 115 17.82 -5.12 -6.63
N GLY A 116 18.40 -3.93 -6.71
CA GLY A 116 18.41 -3.11 -7.92
C GLY A 116 19.69 -2.29 -8.03
N SER A 117 19.79 -1.48 -9.09
CA SER A 117 21.00 -0.67 -9.38
C SER A 117 21.21 0.50 -8.42
N ASN A 118 20.16 0.95 -7.72
CA ASN A 118 20.25 2.08 -6.80
C ASN A 118 20.67 1.61 -5.40
N SER A 119 21.67 2.26 -4.82
CA SER A 119 21.99 2.09 -3.40
C SER A 119 20.82 2.60 -2.56
N GLN A 120 20.34 1.77 -1.63
CA GLN A 120 19.33 2.18 -0.65
C GLN A 120 20.02 2.89 0.52
N THR A 121 19.42 3.96 1.03
CA THR A 121 19.85 4.53 2.31
C THR A 121 19.53 3.57 3.46
N GLN A 122 20.39 3.48 4.47
CA GLN A 122 20.09 2.76 5.73
C GLN A 122 19.15 3.58 6.63
N ALA A 123 18.13 4.20 6.05
CA ALA A 123 17.14 4.98 6.77
C ALA A 123 16.06 4.06 7.38
N GLY A 124 15.33 4.59 8.38
CA GLY A 124 14.18 3.89 8.96
C GLY A 124 13.00 3.77 8.00
N PHE A 125 11.97 3.01 8.40
CA PHE A 125 10.77 2.77 7.59
C PHE A 125 9.94 4.06 7.39
N GLY A 126 9.93 4.61 6.18
CA GLY A 126 9.25 5.85 5.81
C GLY A 126 7.94 5.63 5.07
N ILE A 127 6.87 6.30 5.49
CA ILE A 127 5.56 6.24 4.82
C ILE A 127 4.97 7.63 4.61
N ASP A 128 4.16 7.79 3.57
CA ASP A 128 3.39 9.03 3.37
C ASP A 128 2.41 9.22 4.53
N ALA A 129 2.31 10.45 5.07
CA ALA A 129 1.46 10.75 6.22
C ALA A 129 -0.02 10.42 5.98
N TYR A 130 -0.50 10.65 4.75
CA TYR A 130 -1.86 10.32 4.33
C TYR A 130 -1.87 9.25 3.25
N PRO A 131 -2.64 8.16 3.40
CA PRO A 131 -2.70 7.12 2.40
C PRO A 131 -3.55 7.56 1.18
N TYR A 132 -3.23 7.04 0.01
CA TYR A 132 -3.78 7.47 -1.29
C TYR A 132 -5.28 7.23 -1.44
N TYR A 133 -5.88 6.34 -0.65
CA TYR A 133 -7.33 6.17 -0.65
C TYR A 133 -8.08 7.30 0.06
N THR A 134 -7.40 8.11 0.88
CA THR A 134 -8.03 9.22 1.62
C THR A 134 -8.06 10.50 0.80
N LEU A 135 -9.08 11.32 1.03
CA LEU A 135 -9.11 12.67 0.46
C LEU A 135 -8.07 13.60 1.11
N ALA A 136 -7.59 13.28 2.31
CA ALA A 136 -6.59 14.06 3.03
C ALA A 136 -5.27 14.15 2.26
N TYR A 137 -4.87 13.07 1.59
CA TYR A 137 -3.73 13.05 0.67
C TYR A 137 -3.86 14.14 -0.42
N TYR A 138 -4.99 14.15 -1.13
CA TYR A 138 -5.24 15.13 -2.20
C TYR A 138 -5.47 16.56 -1.69
N ALA A 139 -6.00 16.71 -0.49
CA ALA A 139 -6.23 17.99 0.15
C ALA A 139 -4.96 18.56 0.81
N ASN A 140 -3.88 17.78 0.92
CA ASN A 140 -2.72 18.07 1.77
C ASN A 140 -3.13 18.47 3.20
N GLY A 141 -4.04 17.69 3.79
CA GLY A 141 -4.61 17.95 5.13
C GLY A 141 -5.58 19.14 5.23
N LYS A 142 -5.91 19.81 4.13
CA LYS A 142 -6.80 20.99 4.10
C LYS A 142 -8.25 20.62 3.70
N ASN A 143 -8.94 21.51 3.00
CA ASN A 143 -10.34 21.38 2.63
C ASN A 143 -10.62 20.13 1.75
N TYR A 144 -11.50 19.24 2.24
CA TYR A 144 -11.88 17.99 1.57
C TYR A 144 -12.56 18.18 0.21
N PHE A 145 -13.28 19.29 -0.01
CA PHE A 145 -13.86 19.61 -1.32
C PHE A 145 -12.77 19.86 -2.37
N VAL A 146 -11.73 20.61 -1.99
CA VAL A 146 -10.55 20.82 -2.83
C VAL A 146 -9.83 19.49 -3.09
N GLY A 147 -9.74 18.63 -2.08
CA GLY A 147 -9.20 17.28 -2.22
C GLY A 147 -9.94 16.43 -3.24
N LEU A 148 -11.27 16.50 -3.28
CA LEU A 148 -12.08 15.77 -4.26
C LEU A 148 -11.81 16.25 -5.70
N ILE A 149 -11.77 17.57 -5.92
CA ILE A 149 -11.48 18.14 -7.25
C ILE A 149 -10.08 17.74 -7.70
N LYS A 150 -9.07 17.83 -6.81
CA LYS A 150 -7.70 17.42 -7.13
C LYS A 150 -7.62 15.94 -7.48
N LYS A 151 -8.27 15.07 -6.71
CA LYS A 151 -8.32 13.63 -6.98
C LYS A 151 -8.85 13.31 -8.38
N ILE A 152 -9.89 14.03 -8.83
CA ILE A 152 -10.47 13.86 -10.17
C ILE A 152 -9.50 14.35 -11.25
N LYS A 153 -8.80 15.46 -10.99
CA LYS A 153 -7.82 16.05 -11.93
C LYS A 153 -6.49 15.29 -11.99
N THR A 154 -6.16 14.48 -10.99
CA THR A 154 -4.92 13.70 -10.97
C THR A 154 -4.93 12.65 -12.08
N ASN A 155 -4.10 12.85 -13.09
CA ASN A 155 -3.96 11.96 -14.23
C ASN A 155 -2.73 11.06 -14.07
N ASP A 156 -2.96 9.78 -13.78
CA ASP A 156 -1.91 8.75 -13.71
C ASP A 156 -1.99 7.80 -14.93
N LYS A 157 -2.66 8.18 -16.03
CA LYS A 157 -2.96 7.28 -17.15
C LYS A 157 -1.70 6.73 -17.81
N GLU A 158 -0.68 7.56 -17.99
CA GLU A 158 0.59 7.12 -18.61
C GLU A 158 1.29 6.07 -17.75
N LEU A 159 1.49 6.36 -16.46
CA LEU A 159 2.11 5.42 -15.52
C LEU A 159 1.29 4.14 -15.37
N LEU A 160 -0.04 4.22 -15.31
CA LEU A 160 -0.91 3.05 -15.29
C LEU A 160 -0.80 2.22 -16.58
N THR A 161 -0.63 2.88 -17.72
CA THR A 161 -0.41 2.17 -18.99
C THR A 161 0.92 1.44 -18.97
N LYS A 162 2.00 2.08 -18.49
CA LYS A 162 3.31 1.45 -18.31
C LYS A 162 3.23 0.25 -17.37
N LEU A 163 2.59 0.39 -16.20
CA LEU A 163 2.43 -0.69 -15.22
C LEU A 163 1.63 -1.89 -15.73
N ARG A 164 0.72 -1.68 -16.69
CA ARG A 164 -0.09 -2.73 -17.32
C ARG A 164 0.60 -3.40 -18.51
N THR A 165 1.68 -2.81 -19.02
CA THR A 165 2.41 -3.31 -20.18
C THR A 165 3.52 -4.24 -19.71
N PHE A 166 3.63 -5.42 -20.34
CA PHE A 166 4.61 -6.46 -20.03
C PHE A 166 5.98 -6.17 -20.64
#